data_AF-A0A7R9HUD1-F1
#
_entry.id   AF-A0A7R9HUD1-F1
#
_cell.length_a   1.000
_cell.length_b   1.000
_cell.length_c   1.000
_cell.angle_alpha   90.00
_cell.angle_beta   90.00
_cell.angle_gamma   90.00
#
_symmetry.space_group_name_H-M   'P 1'
#
loop_
_entity.id
_entity.type
_entity.pdbx_description
1 polymer ?
#
loop_
_entity_poly.entity_id
_entity_poly.type
_entity_poly.pdbx_seq_one_letter_code
_entity_poly.pdbx_strand_id
1 'polypeptide(L)'
;ILFVPCRETNPTWDVEIRDDVIEECNKHGGVFHVYLDKASPQGNVYVKCPSIATAVAAVNSLHGRWFAGRVITAAYVPLINYHSLFPDAMTAQQLLLPSAARRGL
;
A
#
# COMPACT_ATOMS: atom_id res chain seq x y z
N ILE A 1 -0.05 -3.18 -8.58
CA ILE A 1 0.29 -4.63 -8.51
C ILE A 1 1.59 -4.79 -7.76
N LEU A 2 1.59 -5.58 -6.69
CA LEU A 2 2.71 -5.64 -5.74
C LEU A 2 3.18 -7.07 -5.42
N PHE A 3 2.30 -8.09 -5.45
CA PHE A 3 2.65 -9.46 -5.03
C PHE A 3 1.96 -10.56 -5.83
N VAL A 4 2.22 -11.83 -5.50
CA VAL A 4 1.47 -13.00 -6.03
C VAL A 4 1.00 -13.86 -4.87
N PRO A 5 -0.30 -13.84 -4.53
CA PRO A 5 -0.78 -14.54 -3.34
C PRO A 5 -0.37 -16.02 -3.28
N CYS A 6 -0.39 -16.74 -4.41
CA CYS A 6 -0.04 -18.16 -4.45
C CYS A 6 1.46 -18.48 -4.39
N ARG A 7 2.35 -17.47 -4.45
CA ARG A 7 3.80 -17.65 -4.35
C ARG A 7 4.38 -17.16 -3.02
N GLU A 8 3.57 -16.52 -2.19
CA GLU A 8 4.01 -16.06 -0.86
C GLU A 8 4.03 -17.23 0.12
N THR A 9 5.18 -17.52 0.71
CA THR A 9 5.39 -18.64 1.64
C THR A 9 5.62 -18.20 3.08
N ASN A 10 5.97 -16.94 3.31
CA ASN A 10 6.21 -16.40 4.64
C ASN A 10 4.86 -16.10 5.35
N PRO A 11 4.58 -16.64 6.54
CA PRO A 11 3.32 -16.40 7.26
C PRO A 11 2.95 -14.92 7.48
N THR A 12 3.92 -14.01 7.44
CA THR A 12 3.73 -12.56 7.65
C THR A 12 3.99 -11.72 6.40
N TRP A 13 3.99 -12.33 5.21
CA TRP A 13 4.26 -11.65 3.94
C TRP A 13 3.37 -10.41 3.74
N ASP A 14 2.12 -10.47 4.17
CA ASP A 14 1.15 -9.41 4.02
C ASP A 14 1.44 -8.22 4.95
N VAL A 15 1.95 -8.51 6.15
CA VAL A 15 2.40 -7.47 7.08
C VAL A 15 3.63 -6.76 6.53
N GLU A 16 4.59 -7.52 5.99
CA GLU A 16 5.81 -6.95 5.38
C GLU A 16 5.48 -6.04 4.19
N ILE A 17 4.56 -6.46 3.33
CA ILE A 17 4.08 -5.64 2.21
C ILE A 17 3.38 -4.37 2.70
N ARG A 18 2.46 -4.53 3.67
CA ARG A 18 1.71 -3.41 4.23
C ARG A 18 2.67 -2.38 4.84
N ASP A 19 3.66 -2.85 5.60
CA ASP A 19 4.64 -1.99 6.24
C ASP A 19 5.56 -1.30 5.23
N ASP A 20 6.02 -1.99 4.18
CA ASP A 20 6.84 -1.35 3.13
C ASP A 20 6.07 -0.22 2.43
N VAL A 21 4.79 -0.42 2.14
CA VAL A 21 3.92 0.61 1.57
C VAL A 21 3.72 1.78 2.54
N ILE A 22 3.48 1.50 3.83
CA ILE A 22 3.30 2.55 4.84
C ILE A 22 4.60 3.36 5.02
N GLU A 23 5.74 2.68 5.16
CA GLU A 23 7.05 3.31 5.27
C GLU A 23 7.34 4.20 4.07
N GLU A 24 7.06 3.71 2.86
CA GLU A 24 7.29 4.49 1.67
C GLU A 24 6.38 5.72 1.61
N CYS A 25 5.08 5.56 1.87
CA CYS A 25 4.16 6.70 1.92
C CYS A 25 4.53 7.72 3.01
N ASN A 26 5.04 7.27 4.16
CA ASN A 26 5.43 8.13 5.28
C ASN A 26 6.63 9.05 4.95
N LYS A 27 7.43 8.73 3.93
CA LYS A 27 8.46 9.65 3.41
C LYS A 27 7.88 10.86 2.67
N HIS A 28 6.62 10.78 2.23
CA HIS A 28 5.99 11.74 1.31
C HIS A 28 4.77 12.47 1.89
N GLY A 29 4.50 12.31 3.19
CA GLY A 29 3.34 12.90 3.90
C GLY A 29 2.35 11.88 4.46
N GLY A 30 2.61 10.58 4.25
CA GLY A 30 1.94 9.47 4.92
C GLY A 30 0.71 8.93 4.22
N VAL A 31 0.00 8.07 4.95
CA VAL A 31 -1.12 7.28 4.44
C VAL A 31 -2.18 7.10 5.52
N PHE A 32 -3.46 7.21 5.14
CA PHE A 32 -4.60 7.00 6.04
C PHE A 32 -5.16 5.58 5.97
N HIS A 33 -5.04 4.93 4.82
CA HIS A 33 -5.60 3.60 4.63
C HIS A 33 -4.74 2.79 3.65
N VAL A 34 -4.48 1.54 4.00
CA VAL A 34 -3.81 0.54 3.16
C VAL A 34 -4.60 -0.74 3.23
N TYR A 35 -5.00 -1.28 2.08
CA TYR A 35 -5.68 -2.56 1.97
C TYR A 35 -4.98 -3.46 0.96
N LEU A 36 -4.64 -4.67 1.39
CA LEU A 36 -4.04 -5.70 0.56
C LEU A 36 -5.15 -6.68 0.14
N ASP A 37 -5.43 -6.71 -1.15
CA ASP A 37 -6.38 -7.67 -1.72
C ASP A 37 -5.69 -9.02 -1.93
N LYS A 38 -5.72 -9.86 -0.89
CA LYS A 38 -5.11 -11.20 -0.89
C LYS A 38 -5.82 -12.18 -1.83
N ALA A 39 -7.08 -11.90 -2.18
CA ALA A 39 -7.85 -12.72 -3.10
C ALA A 39 -7.56 -12.38 -4.57
N SER A 40 -7.09 -11.16 -4.86
CA SER A 40 -6.70 -10.76 -6.21
C SER A 40 -5.50 -11.57 -6.70
N PRO A 41 -5.61 -12.31 -7.81
CA PRO A 41 -4.49 -13.03 -8.40
C PRO A 41 -3.40 -12.07 -8.91
N GLN A 42 -3.72 -10.79 -9.08
CA GLN A 42 -2.79 -9.75 -9.50
C GLN A 42 -2.05 -9.12 -8.31
N GLY A 43 -2.40 -9.44 -7.05
CA GLY A 43 -1.76 -8.87 -5.86
C GLY A 43 -1.94 -7.35 -5.78
N ASN A 44 -3.19 -6.90 -5.75
CA ASN A 44 -3.52 -5.48 -5.68
C ASN A 44 -3.39 -4.94 -4.26
N VAL A 45 -2.84 -3.74 -4.15
CA VAL A 45 -2.80 -2.96 -2.91
C VAL A 45 -3.41 -1.60 -3.17
N TYR A 46 -4.34 -1.22 -2.30
CA TYR A 46 -5.09 0.02 -2.37
C TYR A 46 -4.62 0.95 -1.25
N VAL A 47 -4.34 2.19 -1.62
CA VAL A 47 -3.72 3.19 -0.73
C VAL A 47 -4.52 4.48 -0.80
N LYS A 48 -4.89 5.05 0.35
CA LYS A 48 -5.46 6.40 0.48
C LYS A 48 -4.47 7.31 1.22
N CYS A 49 -3.96 8.31 0.52
CA CYS A 49 -3.10 9.35 1.11
C CYS A 49 -3.92 10.55 1.65
N PRO A 50 -3.33 11.38 2.52
CA PRO A 50 -3.99 12.58 3.06
C PRO A 50 -4.27 13.67 2.02
N SER A 51 -3.47 13.73 0.95
CA SER A 51 -3.58 14.74 -0.09
C SER A 51 -3.21 14.16 -1.46
N ILE A 52 -3.64 14.85 -2.52
CA ILE A 52 -3.25 14.52 -3.90
C ILE A 52 -1.72 14.61 -4.06
N ALA A 53 -1.09 15.64 -3.48
CA ALA A 53 0.36 15.81 -3.55
C ALA A 53 1.12 14.62 -2.94
N THR A 54 0.67 14.13 -1.78
CA THR A 54 1.23 12.94 -1.14
C THR A 54 1.00 11.69 -1.99
N ALA A 55 -0.18 11.54 -2.60
CA ALA A 55 -0.46 10.42 -3.50
C ALA A 55 0.46 10.43 -4.72
N VAL A 56 0.70 11.59 -5.34
CA VAL A 56 1.61 11.75 -6.48
C VAL A 56 3.03 11.34 -6.09
N ALA A 57 3.53 11.84 -4.96
CA ALA A 57 4.86 11.51 -4.47
C ALA A 57 5.01 10.02 -4.13
N ALA A 58 4.01 9.41 -3.49
CA ALA A 58 4.00 7.98 -3.21
C ALA A 58 3.99 7.14 -4.49
N VAL A 59 3.18 7.49 -5.50
CA VAL A 59 3.16 6.81 -6.80
C VAL A 59 4.51 6.94 -7.50
N ASN A 60 5.12 8.13 -7.51
CA ASN A 60 6.44 8.33 -8.11
C ASN A 60 7.54 7.52 -7.43
N SER A 61 7.42 7.29 -6.12
CA SER A 61 8.39 6.46 -5.40
C SER A 61 8.15 4.96 -5.61
N LEU A 62 6.89 4.50 -5.59
CA LEU A 62 6.56 3.08 -5.67
C LEU A 62 6.59 2.54 -7.10
N HIS A 63 6.11 3.32 -8.07
CA HIS A 63 6.00 2.85 -9.45
C HIS A 63 7.38 2.60 -10.06
N GLY A 64 7.56 1.43 -10.67
CA GLY A 64 8.83 1.05 -11.30
C GLY A 64 9.85 0.43 -10.33
N ARG A 65 9.62 0.49 -9.01
CA ARG A 65 10.47 -0.22 -8.04
C ARG A 65 10.37 -1.74 -8.22
N TRP A 66 11.45 -2.42 -7.88
CA TRP A 66 11.49 -3.87 -7.81
C TRP A 66 11.09 -4.34 -6.41
N PHE A 67 10.14 -5.27 -6.32
CA PHE A 67 9.69 -5.87 -5.07
C PHE A 67 9.32 -7.34 -5.31
N ALA A 68 9.74 -8.24 -4.42
CA ALA A 68 9.46 -9.69 -4.49
C ALA A 68 9.64 -10.31 -5.90
N GLY A 69 10.67 -9.88 -6.64
CA GLY A 69 10.99 -10.43 -7.97
C GLY A 69 10.17 -9.86 -9.13
N ARG A 70 9.51 -8.70 -8.97
CA ARG A 70 8.68 -8.07 -10.00
C ARG A 70 8.67 -6.55 -9.89
N VAL A 71 8.33 -5.88 -10.99
CA VAL A 71 8.18 -4.42 -11.04
C VAL A 71 6.80 -4.03 -10.49
N ILE A 72 6.78 -3.05 -9.58
CA ILE A 72 5.56 -2.46 -9.07
C ILE A 72 4.91 -1.57 -10.13
N THR A 73 3.64 -1.83 -10.41
CA THR A 73 2.79 -0.89 -11.17
C THR A 73 1.81 -0.18 -10.23
N ALA A 74 1.74 1.14 -10.36
CA ALA A 74 0.82 1.97 -9.59
C ALA A 74 -0.02 2.82 -10.54
N ALA A 75 -1.31 2.96 -10.23
CA ALA A 75 -2.26 3.75 -10.99
C ALA A 75 -3.23 4.44 -10.03
N TYR A 76 -3.72 5.61 -10.43
CA TYR A 76 -4.68 6.37 -9.62
C TYR A 76 -6.07 5.76 -9.71
N VAL A 77 -6.78 5.77 -8.58
CA VAL A 77 -8.20 5.41 -8.48
C VAL A 77 -8.98 6.68 -8.15
N PRO A 78 -10.08 7.00 -8.86
CA PRO A 78 -10.95 8.10 -8.47
C PRO A 78 -11.43 7.95 -7.03
N LEU A 79 -11.41 9.04 -6.25
CA LEU A 79 -11.70 9.00 -4.82
C LEU A 79 -13.07 8.38 -4.51
N ILE A 80 -14.09 8.73 -5.30
CA ILE A 80 -15.46 8.19 -5.18
C ILE A 80 -15.46 6.66 -5.35
N ASN A 81 -14.71 6.14 -6.32
CA ASN A 81 -14.60 4.69 -6.55
C ASN A 81 -13.86 4.02 -5.39
N TYR A 82 -12.81 4.65 -4.86
CA TYR A 82 -12.09 4.13 -3.70
C TYR A 82 -13.01 4.03 -2.47
N HIS A 83 -13.79 5.07 -2.19
CA HIS A 83 -14.74 5.09 -1.07
C HIS A 83 -15.91 4.12 -1.25
N SER A 84 -16.31 3.84 -2.49
CA SER A 84 -17.31 2.81 -2.78
C SER A 84 -16.79 1.41 -2.42
N LEU A 85 -15.49 1.16 -2.57
CA LEU A 85 -14.84 -0.10 -2.18
C LEU A 85 -14.55 -0.16 -0.67
N PHE A 86 -14.14 0.97 -0.08
CA PHE A 86 -13.71 1.08 1.32
C PHE A 86 -14.43 2.26 2.02
N PRO A 87 -15.68 2.07 2.48
CA PRO A 87 -16.46 3.16 3.09
C PRO A 87 -15.84 3.71 4.38
N ASP A 88 -15.19 2.87 5.18
CA ASP A 88 -14.45 3.24 6.39
C ASP A 88 -13.28 4.18 6.09
N ALA A 89 -12.66 4.04 4.92
CA ALA A 89 -11.61 4.94 4.47
C ALA A 89 -12.09 6.37 4.24
N MET A 90 -13.41 6.66 4.14
CA MET A 90 -13.92 8.03 3.98
C MET A 90 -13.54 8.92 5.15
N THR A 91 -13.74 8.42 6.37
CA THR A 91 -13.56 9.17 7.63
C THR A 91 -12.18 8.97 8.25
N ALA A 92 -11.33 8.13 7.66
CA ALA A 92 -9.96 7.92 8.10
C ALA A 92 -9.13 9.23 8.00
N GLN A 93 -8.64 9.68 9.16
CA GLN A 93 -7.82 10.90 9.34
C GLN A 93 -6.52 10.63 10.11
N GLN A 94 -6.34 9.43 10.65
CA GLN A 94 -5.14 9.06 11.39
C GLN A 94 -4.10 8.48 10.44
N LEU A 95 -2.86 9.01 10.50
CA LEU A 95 -1.74 8.46 9.76
C LEU A 95 -1.38 7.07 10.28
N LEU A 96 -1.21 6.12 9.37
CA LEU A 96 -0.73 4.78 9.71
C LEU A 96 0.77 4.80 9.99
N LEU A 97 1.16 3.98 10.96
CA LEU A 97 2.55 3.67 11.25
C LEU A 97 2.84 2.22 10.87
N PRO A 98 4.07 1.91 10.43
CA PRO A 98 4.49 0.53 10.21
C PRO A 98 4.37 -0.28 11.50
N SER A 99 4.18 -1.59 11.39
CA SER A 99 4.24 -2.45 12.57
C SER A 99 5.64 -2.41 13.17
N ALA A 100 5.74 -2.52 14.51
CA ALA A 100 7.02 -2.43 15.23
C ALA A 100 7.99 -3.60 14.93
N ALA A 101 7.64 -4.53 14.04
CA ALA A 101 8.34 -5.79 13.82
C ALA A 101 9.69 -5.65 13.09
N ARG A 102 10.04 -4.50 12.52
CA ARG A 102 11.40 -4.25 11.99
C ARG A 102 12.38 -3.81 13.09
N ARG A 103 12.56 -4.65 14.11
CA ARG A 103 13.76 -4.63 14.96
C ARG A 103 14.58 -5.88 14.68
N GLY A 104 15.59 -5.73 13.83
CA GLY A 104 16.73 -6.65 13.74
C GLY A 104 16.64 -7.73 12.67
N LEU A 105 17.22 -7.43 11.51
CA LEU A 105 18.22 -8.28 10.89
C LEU A 105 19.48 -7.44 10.68
#